data_AF-A0A7C5Q1X1-F1
#
_entry.id   AF-A0A7C5Q1X1-F1
#
_cell.length_a   1.000
_cell.length_b   1.000
_cell.length_c   1.000
_cell.angle_alpha   90.00
_cell.angle_beta   90.00
_cell.angle_gamma   90.00
#
_symmetry.space_group_name_H-M   'P 1'
#
loop_
_entity.id
_entity.type
_entity.pdbx_description
1 polymer ?
#
loop_
_entity_poly.entity_id
_entity_poly.type
_entity_poly.pdbx_seq_one_letter_code
_entity_poly.pdbx_strand_id
1 'polypeptide(L)' 'MNTVLASRSGLDAADRAIIVATQEGLPLVERPYDEIARQTGLSPDDVKNRLLSMLERGVIRRIGVVPNHY' A
#
# COMPACT_ATOMS: atom_id res chain seq x y z
N MET A 1 6.08 24.16 -5.48
CA MET A 1 4.64 23.82 -5.45
C MET A 1 4.39 22.83 -6.58
N ASN A 2 4.35 21.52 -6.30
CA ASN A 2 4.15 20.51 -7.34
C ASN A 2 2.72 19.96 -7.23
N THR A 3 1.88 20.37 -8.17
CA THR A 3 0.47 19.99 -8.27
C THR A 3 0.38 18.55 -8.77
N VAL A 4 0.05 17.60 -7.89
CA VAL A 4 -0.23 16.21 -8.31
C VAL A 4 -1.65 16.16 -8.87
N LEU A 5 -1.74 16.02 -10.18
CA LEU A 5 -2.97 15.74 -10.92
C LEU A 5 -3.58 14.44 -10.38
N ALA A 6 -4.77 14.54 -9.78
CA ALA A 6 -5.59 13.38 -9.47
C ALA A 6 -5.89 12.59 -10.76
N SER A 7 -5.46 11.33 -10.83
CA SER A 7 -5.77 10.45 -11.96
C SER A 7 -7.26 10.14 -11.96
N ARG A 8 -7.97 10.56 -13.02
CA ARG A 8 -9.43 10.37 -13.19
C ARG A 8 -9.87 8.94 -13.51
N SER A 9 -9.01 7.94 -13.36
CA SER A 9 -9.37 6.53 -13.60
C SER A 9 -8.19 5.63 -13.24
N GLY A 10 -8.31 4.91 -12.13
CA GLY A 10 -7.29 3.94 -11.70
C GLY A 10 -6.12 4.56 -10.92
N LEU A 11 -5.56 3.72 -10.04
CA LEU A 11 -4.48 3.95 -9.07
C LEU A 11 -3.60 5.18 -9.31
N ASP A 12 -3.52 6.03 -8.29
CA ASP A 12 -2.63 7.18 -8.28
C ASP A 12 -1.17 6.79 -7.95
N ALA A 13 -0.27 7.79 -7.91
CA ALA A 13 1.14 7.55 -7.63
C ALA A 13 1.40 7.01 -6.22
N ALA A 14 0.60 7.42 -5.23
CA ALA A 14 0.75 6.97 -3.85
C ALA A 14 0.27 5.53 -3.69
N ASP A 15 -0.85 5.17 -4.32
CA ASP A 15 -1.34 3.79 -4.39
C ASP A 15 -0.29 2.87 -5.02
N ARG A 16 0.33 3.30 -6.11
CA ARG A 16 1.40 2.56 -6.79
C ARG A 16 2.63 2.38 -5.90
N ALA A 17 3.02 3.42 -5.15
CA ALA A 17 4.14 3.34 -4.23
C ALA A 17 3.88 2.31 -3.12
N ILE A 18 2.66 2.28 -2.56
CA ILE A 18 2.24 1.28 -1.57
C ILE A 18 2.27 -0.14 -2.17
N ILE A 19 1.78 -0.31 -3.41
CA ILE A 19 1.82 -1.61 -4.09
C ILE A 19 3.26 -2.10 -4.21
N VAL A 20 4.17 -1.25 -4.70
CA VAL A 20 5.59 -1.62 -4.85
C VAL A 20 6.21 -1.98 -3.49
N ALA A 21 5.97 -1.17 -2.46
CA ALA A 21 6.49 -1.42 -1.11
C ALA A 21 5.97 -2.71 -0.46
N THR A 22 4.89 -3.30 -0.98
CA THR A 22 4.25 -4.52 -0.44
C THR A 22 4.38 -5.74 -1.34
N GLN A 23 5.11 -5.65 -2.47
CA GLN A 23 5.26 -6.76 -3.42
C GLN A 23 5.98 -7.99 -2.84
N GLU A 24 6.95 -7.76 -1.96
CA GLU A 24 7.67 -8.84 -1.25
C GLU A 24 6.92 -9.30 0.02
N GLY A 25 5.75 -8.73 0.29
CA GLY A 25 4.98 -8.90 1.51
C GLY A 25 5.07 -7.69 2.43
N LEU A 26 4.44 -7.81 3.60
CA LEU A 26 4.53 -6.78 4.65
C LEU A 26 5.88 -6.90 5.38
N PRO A 27 6.53 -5.77 5.73
CA PRO A 27 7.74 -5.79 6.55
C PRO A 27 7.53 -6.53 7.87
N LEU A 28 8.45 -7.42 8.24
CA LEU A 28 8.38 -8.21 9.48
C LEU A 28 8.91 -7.42 10.69
N VAL A 29 8.22 -6.33 11.01
CA VAL A 29 8.51 -5.44 12.15
C VAL A 29 7.24 -5.23 12.98
N GLU A 30 7.38 -4.67 14.18
CA GLU A 30 6.24 -4.42 15.09
C GLU A 30 5.15 -3.55 14.45
N ARG A 31 5.56 -2.58 13.62
CA ARG A 31 4.66 -1.61 12.97
C ARG A 31 4.85 -1.59 11.45
N PRO A 32 4.34 -2.59 10.72
CA PRO A 32 4.60 -2.74 9.29
C PRO A 32 4.08 -1.57 8.45
N TYR A 33 2.91 -1.02 8.81
CA TYR A 33 2.33 0.13 8.10
C TYR A 33 3.11 1.42 8.33
N ASP A 34 3.73 1.59 9.51
CA ASP A 34 4.59 2.74 9.81
C ASP A 34 5.88 2.66 8.96
N GLU A 35 6.42 1.46 8.76
CA GLU A 35 7.59 1.27 7.90
C GLU A 35 7.25 1.55 6.42
N ILE A 36 6.10 1.11 5.93
CA ILE A 36 5.63 1.44 4.56
C ILE A 36 5.40 2.95 4.42
N ALA A 37 4.82 3.59 5.44
CA ALA A 37 4.62 5.03 5.48
C ALA A 37 5.96 5.78 5.38
N ARG A 38 6.98 5.34 6.11
CA ARG A 38 8.34 5.87 6.03
C ARG A 38 8.95 5.73 4.63
N GLN A 39 8.76 4.59 3.97
CA GLN A 39 9.28 4.32 2.62
C GLN A 39 8.58 5.15 1.54
N THR A 40 7.28 5.40 1.71
CA THR A 40 6.43 6.08 0.71
C THR A 40 6.26 7.58 0.95
N GLY A 41 6.69 8.09 2.11
CA GLY A 41 6.51 9.48 2.52
C GLY A 41 5.06 9.82 2.90
N LEU A 42 4.26 8.80 3.27
CA LEU A 42 2.86 8.92 3.67
C LEU A 42 2.73 8.87 5.20
N SER A 43 1.54 9.17 5.72
CA SER A 43 1.21 8.83 7.10
C SER A 43 0.82 7.34 7.22
N PRO A 44 0.99 6.72 8.41
CA PRO A 44 0.53 5.35 8.62
C PRO A 44 -0.98 5.16 8.37
N ASP A 45 -1.78 6.18 8.66
CA ASP A 45 -3.23 6.13 8.45
C ASP A 45 -3.59 6.27 6.97
N ASP A 46 -2.86 7.08 6.21
CA ASP A 46 -3.02 7.13 4.75
C ASP A 46 -2.70 5.79 4.10
N VAL A 47 -1.63 5.12 4.55
CA VAL A 47 -1.26 3.79 4.06
C VAL A 47 -2.40 2.79 4.32
N LYS A 48 -2.93 2.73 5.56
CA LYS A 48 -4.04 1.84 5.91
C LYS A 48 -5.29 2.14 5.09
N ASN A 49 -5.68 3.41 5.01
CA ASN A 49 -6.89 3.82 4.28
C ASN A 49 -6.80 3.50 2.79
N ARG A 50 -5.62 3.68 2.18
CA ARG A 50 -5.39 3.34 0.77
C ARG A 50 -5.38 1.83 0.53
N LEU A 51 -4.73 1.06 1.41
CA LEU A 51 -4.78 -0.41 1.35
C LEU A 51 -6.21 -0.94 1.45
N LEU A 52 -7.01 -0.40 2.39
CA LEU A 52 -8.43 -0.72 2.53
C LEU A 52 -9.23 -0.36 1.28
N SER A 53 -9.06 0.86 0.76
CA SER A 53 -9.74 1.28 -0.47
C SER A 53 -9.38 0.40 -1.66
N MET A 54 -8.10 0.01 -1.81
CA MET A 54 -7.66 -0.89 -2.86
C MET A 54 -8.21 -2.31 -2.69
N LEU A 55 -8.41 -2.78 -1.46
CA LEU A 55 -9.05 -4.05 -1.16
C LEU A 55 -10.54 -4.02 -1.55
N GLU A 56 -11.26 -2.98 -1.15
CA GLU A 56 -12.69 -2.78 -1.48
C GLU A 56 -12.94 -2.65 -2.98
N ARG A 57 -12.01 -1.99 -3.69
CA ARG A 57 -12.05 -1.84 -5.16
C ARG A 57 -11.55 -3.07 -5.92
N GLY A 58 -11.09 -4.10 -5.22
CA GLY A 58 -10.58 -5.35 -5.81
C GLY A 58 -9.23 -5.22 -6.52
N VAL A 59 -8.50 -4.12 -6.31
CA VAL A 59 -7.12 -3.95 -6.81
C VAL A 59 -6.19 -4.89 -6.04
N ILE A 60 -6.29 -4.89 -4.73
CA ILE A 60 -5.69 -5.90 -3.85
C ILE A 60 -6.79 -6.93 -3.58
N ARG A 61 -6.50 -8.22 -3.76
CA ARG A 61 -7.51 -9.28 -3.57
C ARG A 61 -7.59 -9.78 -2.13
N ARG A 62 -6.46 -9.84 -1.44
CA ARG A 62 -6.35 -10.26 -0.04
C ARG A 62 -5.03 -9.80 0.55
N ILE A 63 -5.02 -9.57 1.85
CA ILE A 63 -3.81 -9.44 2.68
C ILE A 63 -3.85 -10.60 3.66
N GLY A 64 -2.82 -11.45 3.66
CA GLY A 64 -2.79 -12.64 4.49
C GLY A 64 -1.48 -13.40 4.38
N VAL A 65 -1.30 -14.37 5.26
CA VAL A 65 -0.11 -15.23 5.29
C VAL A 65 -0.18 -16.23 4.13
N VAL A 66 0.92 -16.36 3.38
CA VAL A 66 1.10 -17.40 2.38
C VAL A 66 2.13 -18.39 2.92
N PRO A 67 1.71 -19.60 3.37
CA PRO A 67 2.66 -20.61 3.80
C PRO A 67 3.31 -21.23 2.57
N ASN A 68 4.64 -21.15 2.48
CA ASN A 68 5.38 -21.91 1.48
C ASN A 68 5.36 -23.39 1.90
N HIS A 69 4.67 -24.23 1.13
CA HIS A 69 4.68 -25.68 1.30
C HIS A 69 5.69 -26.23 0.30
N TYR A 70 6.88 -26.59 0.78
CA TYR A 70 7.89 -27.34 0.03
C TYR A 70 7.83 -28.81 0.43
#